data_AF-A0A2M8BS74-F1
#
_entry.id   AF-A0A2M8BS74-F1
#
_cell.length_a   1.000
_cell.length_b   1.000
_cell.length_c   1.000
_cell.angle_alpha   90.00
_cell.angle_beta   90.00
_cell.angle_gamma   90.00
#
_symmetry.space_group_name_H-M   'P 1'
#
loop_
_entity.id
_entity.type
_entity.pdbx_description
1 polymer ?
#
loop_
_entity_poly.entity_id
_entity_poly.type
_entity_poly.pdbx_seq_one_letter_code
_entity_poly.pdbx_strand_id
1 'polypeptide(L)' 'MFVALEVKRSRNVHHTDLRALKAFQADYPEATVCLLYMGTEELKISGVLCLPCDKFLRGLHPTHKILP' A
#
# COMPACT_ATOMS: atom_id res chain seq x y z
N MET A 1 -9.31 -12.85 -0.12
CA MET A 1 -8.84 -11.45 -0.02
C MET A 1 -7.88 -11.23 -1.17
N PHE A 2 -8.16 -10.27 -2.06
CA PHE A 2 -7.29 -9.95 -3.19
C PHE A 2 -6.65 -8.59 -2.92
N VAL A 3 -5.32 -8.57 -2.80
CA VAL A 3 -4.54 -7.38 -2.43
C VAL A 3 -3.39 -7.20 -3.40
N ALA A 4 -3.16 -5.95 -3.81
CA ALA A 4 -1.91 -5.54 -4.46
C ALA A 4 -1.09 -4.68 -3.51
N LEU A 5 0.15 -5.09 -3.26
CA LEU A 5 1.13 -4.34 -2.48
C LEU A 5 2.25 -3.87 -3.41
N GLU A 6 2.47 -2.57 -3.48
CA GLU A 6 3.67 -2.01 -4.09
C GLU A 6 4.64 -1.59 -2.97
N VAL A 7 5.91 -1.98 -3.05
CA VAL A 7 6.91 -1.68 -2.03
C VAL A 7 7.95 -0.75 -2.60
N LYS A 8 8.13 0.42 -1.99
CA LYS A 8 9.09 1.43 -2.43
C LYS A 8 10.10 1.75 -1.32
N ARG A 9 11.39 1.72 -1.68
CA ARG A 9 12.49 2.18 -0.80
C ARG A 9 12.63 3.71 -0.80
N SER A 10 11.53 4.44 -0.62
CA SER A 10 11.51 5.90 -0.53
C SER A 10 10.88 6.34 0.78
N ARG A 11 11.39 7.43 1.38
CA ARG A 11 10.79 8.03 2.58
C ARG A 11 9.59 8.92 2.28
N ASN A 12 9.42 9.33 1.03
CA ASN A 12 8.33 10.18 0.57
C ASN A 12 7.49 9.44 -0.47
N VAL A 13 6.19 9.71 -0.46
CA VAL A 13 5.24 9.24 -1.47
C VAL A 13 4.92 10.40 -2.40
N HIS A 14 5.08 10.18 -3.70
CA HIS A 14 4.66 11.13 -4.73
C HIS A 14 3.42 10.61 -5.47
N HIS A 15 2.61 11.51 -6.02
CA HIS A 15 1.42 11.14 -6.79
C HIS A 15 1.73 10.19 -7.97
N THR A 16 2.93 10.29 -8.55
CA THR A 16 3.40 9.40 -9.63
C THR A 16 3.57 7.96 -9.17
N ASP A 17 3.89 7.74 -7.89
CA ASP A 17 4.09 6.40 -7.31
C ASP A 17 2.78 5.61 -7.23
N LEU A 18 1.65 6.32 -7.27
CA LEU A 18 0.32 5.71 -7.14
C LEU A 18 -0.28 5.32 -8.49
N ARG A 19 0.37 5.64 -9.60
CA ARG A 19 -0.20 5.43 -10.95
C ARG A 19 -0.37 3.95 -11.26
N ALA A 20 0.63 3.12 -10.94
CA ALA A 20 0.59 1.69 -11.18
C ALA A 20 -0.52 1.01 -10.36
N LEU A 21 -0.57 1.26 -9.04
CA LEU A 21 -1.64 0.75 -8.17
C LEU A 21 -3.04 1.20 -8.61
N LYS A 22 -3.21 2.46 -9.06
CA LYS A 22 -4.51 2.92 -9.57
C LYS A 22 -4.91 2.25 -10.88
N ALA A 23 -3.96 2.06 -11.80
CA ALA A 23 -4.23 1.32 -13.03
C ALA A 23 -4.64 -0.13 -12.71
N PHE A 24 -3.90 -0.78 -11.80
CA PHE A 24 -4.26 -2.11 -11.31
C PHE A 24 -5.65 -2.16 -10.69
N GLN A 25 -6.01 -1.18 -9.85
CA GLN A 25 -7.34 -1.12 -9.24
C GLN A 25 -8.46 -0.87 -10.27
N ALA A 26 -8.19 -0.14 -11.36
CA ALA A 26 -9.16 0.05 -12.43
C ALA A 26 -9.45 -1.27 -13.16
N ASP A 27 -8.42 -2.09 -13.37
CA ASP A 27 -8.55 -3.41 -13.99
C ASP A 27 -9.16 -4.46 -13.03
N TYR A 28 -8.91 -4.31 -11.72
CA TYR A 28 -9.39 -5.20 -10.66
C TYR A 28 -10.06 -4.40 -9.52
N PRO A 29 -11.32 -3.96 -9.69
CA PRO A 29 -12.00 -3.12 -8.71
C PRO A 29 -12.17 -3.76 -7.32
N GLU A 30 -12.19 -5.09 -7.25
CA GLU A 30 -12.27 -5.86 -6.01
C GLU A 30 -10.94 -5.91 -5.24
N ALA A 31 -9.82 -5.52 -5.87
CA ALA A 31 -8.52 -5.54 -5.23
C ALA A 31 -8.36 -4.35 -4.27
N THR A 32 -7.91 -4.64 -3.06
CA THR A 32 -7.40 -3.60 -2.15
C THR A 32 -5.96 -3.27 -2.53
N VAL A 33 -5.67 -1.99 -2.76
CA VAL A 33 -4.34 -1.54 -3.16
C VAL A 33 -3.66 -0.76 -2.05
N CYS A 34 -2.37 -1.03 -1.81
CA CYS A 34 -1.59 -0.34 -0.80
C CYS A 34 -0.13 -0.14 -1.25
N LEU A 35 0.41 1.04 -0.93
CA LEU A 35 1.83 1.36 -1.12
C LEU A 35 2.56 1.24 0.23
N LEU A 36 3.56 0.38 0.32
CA LEU A 36 4.48 0.33 1.46
C LEU A 36 5.69 1.20 1.18
N TYR A 37 6.03 2.10 2.09
CA TYR A 37 7.15 3.04 1.92
C TYR A 37 7.97 3.20 3.21
N MET A 38 9.16 3.80 3.11
CA MET A 38 10.12 3.94 4.22
C MET A 38 9.90 5.21 5.07
N GLY A 39 8.75 5.88 4.95
CA GLY A 39 8.36 6.94 5.87
C GLY A 39 7.80 6.39 7.17
N THR A 40 7.28 7.27 8.01
CA THR A 40 6.81 6.94 9.37
C THR A 40 5.32 7.21 9.59
N GLU A 41 4.65 7.82 8.62
CA GLU A 41 3.24 8.22 8.72
C GLU A 41 2.35 7.28 7.89
N GLU A 42 1.12 7.07 8.34
CA GLU A 42 0.09 6.45 7.50
C GLU A 42 -0.59 7.54 6.71
N LEU A 43 -0.60 7.40 5.38
CA LEU A 43 -1.15 8.39 4.47
C LEU A 43 -2.27 7.77 3.64
N LYS A 44 -3.25 8.59 3.26
CA LYS A 44 -4.25 8.22 2.25
C LYS A 44 -4.21 9.24 1.12
N ILE A 45 -3.60 8.86 0.00
CA ILE A 45 -3.37 9.77 -1.12
C ILE A 45 -4.20 9.29 -2.31
N SER A 46 -5.13 10.13 -2.76
CA SER A 46 -6.04 9.81 -3.87
C SER A 46 -6.73 8.45 -3.75
N GLY A 47 -7.15 8.08 -2.53
CA GLY A 47 -7.83 6.81 -2.26
C GLY A 47 -6.91 5.61 -2.00
N VAL A 48 -5.60 5.71 -2.25
CA VAL A 48 -4.62 4.64 -2.00
C VAL A 48 -4.05 4.78 -0.58
N LEU A 49 -4.10 3.69 0.19
CA LEU A 49 -3.47 3.61 1.51
C LEU A 49 -1.95 3.48 1.35
N CYS A 50 -1.18 4.33 2.01
CA CYS A 50 0.26 4.29 2.02
C CYS A 50 0.76 4.07 3.45
N LEU A 51 1.44 2.95 3.71
CA LEU A 51 1.83 2.53 5.06
C LEU A 51 3.35 2.50 5.25
N PRO A 52 3.86 2.87 6.44
CA PRO A 52 5.24 2.63 6.82
C PRO A 52 5.58 1.13 6.74
N CYS A 53 6.56 0.78 5.92
CA CYS A 53 6.96 -0.59 5.66
C CYS A 53 7.43 -1.30 6.93
N ASP A 54 8.16 -0.61 7.80
CA ASP A 54 8.62 -1.15 9.09
C ASP A 54 7.43 -1.54 9.99
N LYS A 55 6.46 -0.63 10.17
CA LYS A 55 5.26 -0.89 10.99
C LYS A 55 4.42 -2.03 10.41
N PHE A 56 4.24 -2.05 9.08
CA PHE A 56 3.51 -3.10 8.39
C PHE A 56 4.15 -4.49 8.59
N LEU A 57 5.46 -4.61 8.35
CA LEU A 57 6.15 -5.90 8.44
C LEU A 57 6.20 -6.46 9.86
N ARG A 58 6.33 -5.61 10.88
CA ARG A 58 6.27 -6.04 12.30
C ARG A 58 4.91 -6.60 12.71
N GLY A 59 3.84 -6.14 12.06
CA GLY A 59 2.47 -6.61 12.30
C GLY A 59 2.05 -7.80 11.42
N LEU A 60 2.89 -8.22 10.48
CA LEU A 60 2.54 -9.26 9.51
C LEU A 60 2.41 -10.62 10.21
N HIS A 61 1.24 -11.25 10.07
CA HIS A 61 0.96 -12.56 10.65
C HIS A 61 0.26 -13.47 9.63
N PRO A 62 0.69 -14.73 9.44
CA PRO A 62 0.18 -15.61 8.38
C PRO A 62 -1.33 -15.88 8.43
N THR A 63 -1.95 -15.78 9.60
CA THR A 63 -3.37 -16.07 9.80
C THR A 63 -4.25 -14.83 9.97
N HIS A 64 -3.66 -13.63 9.96
CA HIS A 64 -4.41 -12.37 10.08
C HIS A 64 -4.62 -11.73 8.71
N LYS A 65 -5.58 -10.81 8.63
CA LYS A 65 -5.75 -9.97 7.44
C LYS A 65 -4.47 -9.16 7.21
N ILE A 66 -4.06 -9.07 5.95
CA ILE A 66 -2.79 -8.43 5.57
C ILE A 66 -2.88 -6.90 5.59
N LEU A 67 -4.08 -6.35 5.34
CA LEU A 67 -4.38 -4.93 5.43
C LEU A 67 -5.46 -4.71 6.50
N PRO A 68 -5.46 -3.54 7.17
CA PRO A 68 -6.51 -3.15 8.11
C PRO A 68 -7.91 -3.19 7.49
#